data_AF-A0A845G2F5-F1
#
_entry.id   AF-A0A845G2F5-F1
#
_cell.length_a   1.000
_cell.length_b   1.000
_cell.length_c   1.000
_cell.angle_alpha   90.00
_cell.angle_beta   90.00
_cell.angle_gamma   90.00
#
_symmetry.space_group_name_H-M   'P 1'
#
loop_
_entity.id
_entity.type
_entity.pdbx_description
1 polymer ?
#
loop_
_entity_poly.entity_id
_entity_poly.type
_entity_poly.pdbx_seq_one_letter_code
_entity_poly.pdbx_strand_id
1 'polypeptide(L)'
;MKAIPQISEAESVVMEALWAHSPRSAEDVAAAIGDERAWQESTVKTLLNRLMRKNAVKVQKDGRRYLYSAALTREQWLHSESKGFLDRLFDGRLAPMVAHFSRHRKLSAADLQELKRLIGELDADK
;
A
#
# COMPACT_ATOMS: atom_id res chain seq x y z
N MET A 1 -5.88 -17.57 -9.62
CA MET A 1 -6.07 -16.24 -9.01
C MET A 1 -5.30 -15.22 -9.84
N LYS A 2 -5.86 -14.05 -10.14
CA LYS A 2 -5.13 -13.01 -10.90
C LYS A 2 -3.97 -12.49 -10.04
N ALA A 3 -2.79 -12.33 -10.64
CA ALA A 3 -1.64 -11.75 -9.97
C ALA A 3 -1.96 -10.33 -9.48
N ILE A 4 -1.57 -10.01 -8.25
CA ILE A 4 -1.76 -8.68 -7.68
C ILE A 4 -0.84 -7.71 -8.45
N PRO A 5 -1.36 -6.59 -8.98
CA PRO A 5 -0.57 -5.68 -9.79
C PRO A 5 0.53 -5.03 -8.97
N GLN A 6 1.71 -4.89 -9.57
CA GLN A 6 2.83 -4.16 -8.97
C GLN A 6 2.51 -2.66 -8.96
N ILE A 7 2.52 -2.06 -7.78
CA ILE A 7 2.23 -0.64 -7.57
C ILE A 7 3.55 0.07 -7.27
N SER A 8 3.91 1.08 -8.06
CA SER A 8 5.13 1.87 -7.79
C SER A 8 4.94 2.79 -6.59
N GLU A 9 6.03 3.34 -6.04
CA GLU A 9 5.95 4.30 -4.93
C GLU A 9 5.08 5.53 -5.27
N ALA A 10 5.18 6.05 -6.50
CA ALA A 10 4.34 7.17 -6.91
C ALA A 10 2.86 6.77 -7.04
N GLU A 11 2.60 5.55 -7.52
CA GLU A 11 1.24 5.03 -7.63
C GLU A 11 0.63 4.68 -6.26
N SER A 12 1.44 4.25 -5.29
CA SER A 12 0.95 3.91 -3.95
C SER A 12 0.45 5.15 -3.21
N VAL A 13 1.06 6.33 -3.43
CA VAL A 13 0.56 7.61 -2.91
C VAL A 13 -0.87 7.90 -3.40
N VAL A 14 -1.14 7.66 -4.68
CA VAL A 14 -2.51 7.80 -5.24
C VAL A 14 -3.46 6.76 -4.64
N MET A 15 -2.99 5.51 -4.46
CA MET A 15 -3.78 4.45 -3.86
C MET A 15 -4.13 4.75 -2.40
N GLU A 16 -3.22 5.30 -1.59
CA GLU A 16 -3.49 5.70 -0.20
C GLU A 16 -4.59 6.77 -0.15
N ALA A 17 -4.58 7.75 -1.06
CA ALA A 17 -5.65 8.74 -1.16
C ALA A 17 -7.02 8.11 -1.50
N LEU A 18 -7.04 7.06 -2.33
CA LEU A 18 -8.26 6.32 -2.69
C LEU A 18 -8.70 5.32 -1.61
N TRP A 19 -7.77 4.69 -0.88
CA TRP A 19 -8.10 3.80 0.24
C TRP A 19 -8.65 4.56 1.43
N ALA A 20 -8.15 5.78 1.68
CA ALA A 20 -8.69 6.64 2.71
C ALA A 20 -10.16 6.98 2.42
N HIS A 21 -10.46 7.42 1.19
CA HIS A 21 -11.83 7.69 0.76
C HIS A 21 -11.98 7.46 -0.75
N SER A 22 -13.02 6.71 -1.10
CA SER A 22 -13.46 6.47 -2.49
C SER A 22 -14.99 6.59 -2.57
N PRO A 23 -15.55 6.96 -3.72
CA PRO A 23 -14.87 7.35 -4.96
C PRO A 23 -14.42 8.83 -4.96
N ARG A 24 -13.37 9.18 -5.73
CA ARG A 24 -12.81 10.55 -5.84
C ARG A 24 -12.50 10.95 -7.28
N SER A 25 -12.60 12.24 -7.60
CA SER A 25 -12.11 12.75 -8.90
C SER A 25 -10.59 12.88 -8.90
N ALA A 26 -9.98 13.11 -10.07
CA ALA A 26 -8.53 13.32 -10.15
C ALA A 26 -8.08 14.58 -9.41
N GLU A 27 -8.92 15.62 -9.41
CA GLU A 27 -8.73 16.85 -8.65
C GLU A 27 -8.77 16.58 -7.14
N ASP A 28 -9.77 15.84 -6.66
CA ASP A 28 -9.87 15.49 -5.23
C ASP A 28 -8.69 14.64 -4.76
N VAL A 29 -8.19 13.74 -5.62
CA VAL A 29 -6.99 12.95 -5.33
C VAL A 29 -5.77 13.85 -5.23
N ALA A 30 -5.58 14.79 -6.17
CA ALA A 30 -4.48 15.74 -6.11
C ALA A 30 -4.52 16.59 -4.84
N ALA A 31 -5.71 17.10 -4.49
CA ALA A 31 -5.94 17.88 -3.28
C ALA A 31 -5.64 17.07 -2.00
N ALA A 32 -6.01 15.79 -1.97
CA ALA A 32 -5.76 14.92 -0.82
C ALA A 32 -4.29 14.51 -0.64
N ILE A 33 -3.52 14.45 -1.73
CA ILE A 33 -2.06 14.24 -1.65
C ILE A 33 -1.39 15.50 -1.08
N GLY A 34 -1.98 16.67 -1.33
CA GLY A 34 -1.56 17.93 -0.73
C GLY A 34 -0.21 18.43 -1.22
N ASP A 35 0.26 19.50 -0.56
CA ASP A 35 1.47 20.23 -0.95
C ASP A 35 2.78 19.48 -0.66
N GLU A 36 2.75 18.41 0.14
CA GLU A 36 3.96 17.61 0.44
C GLU A 36 4.64 17.08 -0.83
N ARG A 37 3.85 16.74 -1.86
CA ARG A 37 4.37 16.35 -3.18
C ARG A 37 4.09 17.37 -4.29
N ALA A 38 3.21 18.35 -4.05
CA ALA A 38 2.86 19.43 -4.98
C ALA A 38 2.50 18.95 -6.40
N TRP A 39 1.81 17.81 -6.51
CA TRP A 39 1.49 17.22 -7.81
C TRP A 39 0.34 17.97 -8.50
N GLN A 40 0.57 18.34 -9.75
CA GLN A 40 -0.47 18.85 -10.62
C GLN A 40 -1.48 17.74 -10.97
N GLU A 41 -2.72 18.12 -11.23
CA GLU A 41 -3.80 17.19 -11.61
C GLU A 41 -3.41 16.31 -12.82
N SER A 42 -2.62 16.84 -13.76
CA SER A 42 -2.12 16.10 -14.93
C SER A 42 -1.21 14.92 -14.56
N THR A 43 -0.37 15.08 -13.53
CA THR A 43 0.47 14.01 -12.98
C THR A 43 -0.41 12.94 -12.35
N VAL A 44 -1.39 13.35 -11.54
CA VAL A 44 -2.34 12.42 -10.90
C VAL A 44 -3.16 11.66 -11.94
N LYS A 45 -3.66 12.32 -12.99
CA LYS A 45 -4.33 11.67 -14.13
C LYS A 45 -3.44 10.64 -14.81
N THR A 46 -2.15 10.93 -14.98
CA THR A 46 -1.20 9.98 -15.57
C THR A 46 -1.03 8.73 -14.69
N LEU A 47 -0.91 8.91 -13.37
CA LEU A 47 -0.81 7.80 -12.42
C LEU A 47 -2.11 6.98 -12.33
N LEU A 48 -3.27 7.64 -12.27
CA LEU A 48 -4.58 6.99 -12.31
C LEU A 48 -4.78 6.16 -13.59
N ASN A 49 -4.35 6.68 -14.74
CA ASN A 49 -4.39 5.92 -16.00
C ASN A 49 -3.50 4.67 -15.96
N ARG A 50 -2.31 4.74 -15.35
CA ARG A 50 -1.43 3.57 -15.18
C ARG A 50 -2.06 2.54 -14.22
N LEU A 51 -2.60 3.00 -13.10
CA LEU A 51 -3.32 2.16 -12.13
C LEU A 51 -4.54 1.48 -12.75
N MET A 52 -5.28 2.19 -13.61
CA MET A 52 -6.43 1.65 -14.33
C MET A 52 -6.00 0.55 -15.30
N ARG A 53 -4.92 0.75 -16.08
CA ARG A 53 -4.36 -0.29 -16.96
C ARG A 53 -3.91 -1.54 -16.17
N LYS A 54 -3.51 -1.36 -14.91
CA LYS A 54 -3.16 -2.44 -13.98
C LYS A 54 -4.37 -3.08 -13.30
N ASN A 55 -5.59 -2.60 -13.55
CA ASN A 55 -6.81 -2.99 -12.84
C ASN A 55 -6.74 -2.76 -11.32
N ALA A 56 -5.89 -1.83 -10.86
CA ALA A 56 -5.76 -1.48 -9.45
C ALA A 56 -6.84 -0.47 -9.01
N VAL A 57 -7.41 0.28 -9.96
CA VAL A 57 -8.52 1.22 -9.74
C VAL A 57 -9.63 0.98 -10.75
N LYS A 58 -10.87 1.27 -10.36
CA LYS A 58 -12.03 1.35 -11.24
C LYS A 58 -12.33 2.81 -11.55
N VAL A 59 -12.85 3.06 -12.75
CA VAL A 59 -13.30 4.39 -13.18
C VAL A 59 -14.79 4.36 -13.46
N GLN A 60 -15.49 5.39 -13.03
CA GLN A 60 -16.89 5.64 -13.33
C GLN A 60 -17.05 7.06 -13.88
N LYS A 61 -17.86 7.21 -14.93
CA LYS A 61 -18.19 8.52 -15.47
C LYS A 61 -19.24 9.20 -14.58
N ASP A 62 -18.99 10.45 -14.22
CA ASP A 62 -19.90 11.31 -13.45
C ASP A 62 -20.05 12.65 -14.20
N GLY A 63 -21.07 12.73 -15.06
CA GLY A 63 -21.26 13.87 -15.96
C GLY A 63 -20.06 14.11 -16.88
N ARG A 64 -19.36 15.23 -16.67
CA ARG A 64 -18.15 15.63 -17.42
C ARG A 64 -16.84 15.17 -16.78
N ARG A 65 -16.88 14.63 -15.56
CA ARG A 65 -15.69 14.16 -14.82
C ARG A 65 -15.69 12.63 -14.68
N TYR A 66 -14.56 12.12 -14.22
CA TYR A 66 -14.38 10.71 -13.87
C TYR A 66 -14.13 10.59 -12.37
N LEU A 67 -14.78 9.61 -11.76
CA LEU A 67 -14.57 9.22 -10.38
C LEU A 67 -13.83 7.88 -10.35
N TYR A 68 -12.83 7.80 -9.48
CA TYR A 68 -11.94 6.67 -9.31
C TYR A 68 -12.19 6.03 -7.95
N SER A 69 -12.14 4.70 -7.91
CA SER A 69 -12.23 3.92 -6.68
C SER A 69 -11.18 2.82 -6.67
N ALA A 70 -10.67 2.48 -5.49
CA ALA A 70 -9.73 1.37 -5.35
C ALA A 70 -10.40 0.04 -5.75
N ALA A 71 -9.80 -0.67 -6.71
CA ALA A 71 -10.19 -2.04 -7.05
C ALA A 71 -9.38 -3.06 -6.26
N LEU A 72 -8.11 -2.73 -5.99
CA LEU A 72 -7.20 -3.44 -5.11
C LEU A 72 -7.35 -2.90 -3.69
N THR A 73 -7.59 -3.76 -2.70
CA THR A 73 -7.64 -3.33 -1.29
C THR A 73 -6.24 -3.10 -0.73
N ARG A 74 -6.14 -2.26 0.31
CA ARG A 74 -4.88 -1.97 1.00
C ARG A 74 -4.25 -3.22 1.59
N GLU A 75 -5.07 -4.11 2.15
CA GLU A 75 -4.62 -5.37 2.74
C GLU A 75 -4.06 -6.33 1.67
N GLN A 76 -4.74 -6.48 0.53
CA GLN A 76 -4.23 -7.29 -0.58
C GLN A 76 -2.89 -6.77 -1.10
N TRP A 77 -2.77 -5.46 -1.27
CA TRP A 77 -1.51 -4.84 -1.68
C TRP A 77 -0.41 -5.10 -0.64
N LEU A 78 -0.66 -4.81 0.64
CA LEU A 78 0.30 -5.00 1.72
C LEU A 78 0.76 -6.46 1.81
N HIS A 79 -0.16 -7.42 1.76
CA HIS A 79 0.17 -8.84 1.79
C HIS A 79 1.08 -9.23 0.63
N SER A 80 0.77 -8.78 -0.59
CA SER A 80 1.59 -9.05 -1.77
C SER A 80 2.97 -8.42 -1.68
N GLU A 81 3.05 -7.15 -1.25
CA GLU A 81 4.29 -6.40 -1.18
C GLU A 81 5.19 -6.95 -0.07
N SER A 82 4.64 -7.22 1.12
CA SER A 82 5.38 -7.82 2.23
C SER A 82 5.90 -9.21 1.88
N LYS A 83 5.10 -10.04 1.21
CA LYS A 83 5.56 -11.36 0.75
C LYS A 83 6.70 -11.24 -0.25
N GLY A 84 6.53 -10.41 -1.29
CA GLY A 84 7.55 -10.20 -2.31
C GLY A 84 8.83 -9.55 -1.76
N PHE A 85 8.72 -8.69 -0.74
CA PHE A 85 9.85 -8.13 -0.02
C PHE A 85 10.59 -9.21 0.78
N LEU A 86 9.87 -10.03 1.54
CA LEU A 86 10.45 -11.08 2.36
C LEU A 86 11.14 -12.15 1.50
N ASP A 87 10.50 -12.56 0.40
CA ASP A 87 11.05 -13.52 -0.55
C ASP A 87 12.36 -13.00 -1.19
N ARG A 88 12.42 -11.72 -1.57
CA ARG A 88 13.59 -11.13 -2.24
C ARG A 88 14.77 -10.83 -1.33
N LEU A 89 14.53 -10.41 -0.09
CA LEU A 89 15.60 -9.93 0.81
C LEU A 89 15.97 -10.91 1.93
N PHE A 90 15.06 -11.83 2.28
CA PHE A 90 15.21 -12.71 3.43
C PHE A 90 14.85 -14.18 3.13
N ASP A 91 14.81 -14.57 1.85
CA ASP A 91 14.44 -15.91 1.38
C ASP A 91 13.10 -16.41 1.94
N GLY A 92 12.14 -15.50 2.13
CA GLY A 92 10.81 -15.83 2.66
C GLY A 92 10.79 -16.09 4.18
N ARG A 93 11.90 -15.84 4.90
CA ARG A 93 12.01 -16.12 6.33
C ARG A 93 11.90 -14.85 7.18
N LEU A 94 10.94 -14.85 8.10
CA LEU A 94 10.68 -13.72 9.01
C LEU A 94 11.76 -13.56 10.09
N ALA A 95 12.28 -14.65 10.65
CA ALA A 95 13.25 -14.59 11.76
C ALA A 95 14.56 -13.84 11.41
N PRO A 96 15.19 -14.07 10.24
CA PRO A 96 16.32 -13.27 9.79
C PRO A 96 16.05 -11.77 9.70
N MET A 97 14.84 -11.37 9.27
CA MET A 97 14.45 -9.97 9.21
C MET A 97 14.41 -9.34 10.60
N VAL A 98 13.78 -10.02 11.58
CA VAL A 98 13.72 -9.56 12.97
C VAL A 98 15.13 -9.46 13.57
N ALA A 99 15.98 -10.45 13.32
CA ALA A 99 17.37 -10.45 13.77
C ALA A 99 18.18 -9.30 13.16
N HIS A 100 17.99 -9.00 11.87
CA HIS A 100 18.62 -7.87 11.19
C HIS A 100 18.19 -6.55 11.82
N PHE A 101 16.89 -6.33 12.04
CA PHE A 101 16.42 -5.13 12.73
C PHE A 101 16.99 -5.03 14.12
N SER A 102 16.98 -6.07 14.94
CA SER A 102 17.55 -6.05 16.30
C SER A 102 19.04 -5.66 16.35
N ARG A 103 19.81 -5.93 15.30
CA ARG A 103 21.25 -5.62 15.25
C ARG A 103 21.54 -4.21 14.73
N HIS A 104 20.77 -3.74 13.76
CA HIS A 104 21.04 -2.47 13.04
C HIS A 104 20.10 -1.32 13.42
N ARG A 105 19.01 -1.60 14.14
CA ARG A 105 18.04 -0.61 14.65
C ARG A 105 17.65 -1.03 16.07
N LYS A 106 17.71 -0.12 17.06
CA LYS A 106 17.21 -0.48 18.39
C LYS A 106 15.69 -0.67 18.30
N LEU A 107 15.24 -1.93 18.28
CA LEU A 107 13.84 -2.23 18.60
C LEU A 107 13.56 -1.61 19.97
N SER A 108 12.52 -0.78 20.04
CA SER A 108 12.15 -0.20 21.33
C SER A 108 11.65 -1.30 22.26
N ALA A 109 11.67 -1.04 23.57
CA ALA A 109 11.09 -1.97 24.52
C ALA A 109 9.61 -2.24 24.23
N ALA A 110 8.88 -1.23 23.71
CA ALA A 110 7.50 -1.34 23.30
C ALA A 110 7.33 -2.28 22.09
N ASP A 111 8.15 -2.11 21.05
CA ASP A 111 8.10 -3.00 19.86
C ASP A 111 8.39 -4.45 20.24
N LEU A 112 9.35 -4.68 21.15
CA LEU A 112 9.70 -6.02 21.61
C LEU A 112 8.58 -6.66 22.44
N GLN A 113 7.92 -5.88 23.31
CA GLN A 113 6.76 -6.36 24.06
C GLN A 113 5.60 -6.72 23.13
N GLU A 114 5.34 -5.88 22.14
CA GLU A 114 4.27 -6.14 21.17
C GLU A 114 4.56 -7.38 20.32
N LEU A 115 5.80 -7.57 19.86
CA LEU A 115 6.19 -8.80 19.15
C LEU A 115 6.00 -10.05 20.02
N LYS A 116 6.37 -9.98 21.31
CA LYS A 116 6.16 -11.11 22.24
C LYS A 116 4.67 -11.42 22.43
N ARG A 117 3.83 -10.40 22.53
CA ARG A 117 2.36 -10.56 22.64
C ARG A 117 1.80 -11.27 21.41
N LEU A 118 2.14 -10.79 20.21
CA LEU A 118 1.67 -11.37 18.95
C LEU A 118 2.13 -12.82 18.75
N ILE A 119 3.38 -13.15 19.13
CA ILE A 119 3.88 -14.54 19.08
C ILE A 119 3.07 -15.44 20.04
N GLY A 120 2.78 -14.96 21.25
CA GLY A 120 1.96 -15.70 22.21
C GLY A 120 0.54 -15.99 21.73
N GLU A 121 -0.09 -15.04 21.02
CA GLU A 121 -1.42 -15.22 20.41
C GLU A 121 -1.39 -16.28 19.31
N LEU A 122 -0.37 -16.26 18.44
CA LEU A 122 -0.21 -17.23 17.36
C LEU A 122 0.05 -18.66 17.85
N ASP A 123 0.69 -18.82 19.01
CA ASP A 123 0.91 -20.13 19.63
C ASP A 123 -0.34 -20.64 20.38
N ALA A 124 -1.24 -19.75 20.81
CA ALA A 124 -2.51 -20.10 21.44
C ALA A 124 -3.61 -20.50 20.43
N ASP A 125 -3.52 -20.00 19.20
CA ASP A 125 -4.42 -20.35 18.08
C ASP A 125 -4.03 -21.67 17.36
N LYS A 126 -3.05 -22.42 17.89
CA LYS A 126 -2.65 -23.77 17.45
C LYS A 126 -3.18 -24.85 18.38
#